data_AF-F6D531-F1
#
_entry.id   AF-F6D531-F1
#
_cell.length_a   1.000
_cell.length_b   1.000
_cell.length_c   1.000
_cell.angle_alpha   90.00
_cell.angle_beta   90.00
_cell.angle_gamma   90.00
#
_symmetry.space_group_name_H-M   'P 1'
#
loop_
_entity.id
_entity.type
_entity.pdbx_description
1 polymer ?
#
loop_
_entity_poly.entity_id
_entity_poly.type
_entity_poly.pdbx_seq_one_letter_code
_entity_poly.pdbx_strand_id
1 'polypeptide(L)' 'MKITSLTIKAPEIENLKSFISKKGLEKADPINEYELLRVKDGTISITLYKSGKLVHNGSDDSKMVINAILEREEISNHI' A
#
# COMPACT_ATOMS: atom_id res chain seq x y z
N MET A 1 -4.24 16.48 1.80
CA MET A 1 -3.71 15.11 1.64
C MET A 1 -2.19 15.21 1.51
N LYS A 2 -1.43 14.38 2.22
CA LYS A 2 0.04 14.39 2.16
C LYS A 2 0.50 13.05 1.61
N ILE A 3 1.35 13.07 0.60
CA ILE A 3 1.98 11.86 0.07
C ILE A 3 2.88 11.28 1.16
N THR A 4 2.66 10.01 1.48
CA THR A 4 3.38 9.29 2.52
C THR A 4 4.02 8.05 1.93
N SER A 5 5.20 7.71 2.42
CA SER A 5 5.88 6.48 2.03
C SER A 5 6.34 5.70 3.24
N LEU A 6 6.31 4.38 3.13
CA LEU A 6 6.84 3.44 4.11
C LEU A 6 7.53 2.28 3.39
N THR A 7 8.34 1.52 4.11
CA THR A 7 8.93 0.28 3.60
C THR A 7 8.17 -0.89 4.20
N ILE A 8 7.71 -1.80 3.35
CA ILE A 8 6.97 -3.00 3.75
C ILE A 8 7.78 -4.26 3.40
N LYS A 9 7.57 -5.32 4.17
CA LYS A 9 8.25 -6.62 4.04
C LYS A 9 7.47 -7.56 3.11
N ALA A 10 8.11 -8.67 2.71
CA ALA A 10 7.50 -9.69 1.87
C ALA A 10 6.09 -10.16 2.32
N PRO A 11 5.81 -10.49 3.60
CA PRO A 11 4.46 -10.89 4.00
C PRO A 11 3.42 -9.77 3.82
N GLU A 12 3.79 -8.52 4.11
CA GLU A 12 2.92 -7.35 3.94
C GLU A 12 2.64 -7.05 2.45
N ILE A 13 3.60 -7.36 1.57
CA ILE A 13 3.40 -7.29 0.11
C ILE A 13 2.35 -8.30 -0.35
N GLU A 14 2.40 -9.53 0.17
CA GLU A 14 1.39 -10.55 -0.14
C GLU A 14 0.01 -10.17 0.44
N ASN A 15 -0.02 -9.59 1.65
CA ASN A 15 -1.25 -9.03 2.23
C ASN A 15 -1.84 -7.94 1.35
N LEU A 16 -1.00 -7.05 0.80
CA LEU A 16 -1.44 -6.01 -0.14
C LEU A 16 -2.04 -6.58 -1.42
N LYS A 17 -1.37 -7.54 -2.05
CA LYS A 17 -1.89 -8.21 -3.25
C LYS A 17 -3.22 -8.90 -2.96
N SER A 18 -3.32 -9.57 -1.82
CA SER A 18 -4.54 -10.25 -1.36
C SER A 18 -5.68 -9.24 -1.11
N PHE A 19 -5.39 -8.13 -0.43
CA PHE A 19 -6.36 -7.08 -0.15
C PHE A 19 -6.92 -6.46 -1.44
N ILE A 20 -6.04 -6.09 -2.37
CA ILE A 20 -6.42 -5.55 -3.70
C ILE A 20 -7.33 -6.53 -4.43
N SER A 21 -6.97 -7.81 -4.45
CA SER A 21 -7.77 -8.86 -5.09
C SER A 21 -9.15 -9.02 -4.43
N LYS A 22 -9.20 -9.11 -3.10
CA LYS A 22 -10.45 -9.29 -2.32
C LYS A 22 -11.39 -8.10 -2.43
N LYS A 23 -10.86 -6.88 -2.48
CA LYS A 23 -11.65 -5.64 -2.59
C LYS A 23 -11.96 -5.25 -4.03
N GLY A 24 -11.36 -5.93 -5.01
CA GLY A 24 -11.55 -5.63 -6.42
C GLY A 24 -11.00 -4.26 -6.83
N LEU A 25 -9.93 -3.79 -6.17
CA LEU A 25 -9.36 -2.46 -6.46
C LEU A 25 -8.74 -2.44 -7.85
N GLU A 26 -8.98 -1.36 -8.59
CA GLU A 26 -8.43 -1.15 -9.92
C GLU A 26 -6.89 -1.01 -9.89
N LYS A 27 -6.25 -1.94 -10.59
CA LYS A 27 -4.80 -1.89 -10.84
C LYS A 27 -4.54 -1.00 -12.06
N ALA A 28 -3.48 -0.23 -11.98
CA ALA A 28 -2.95 0.51 -13.12
C ALA A 28 -1.62 -0.12 -13.55
N ASP A 29 -1.23 0.11 -14.80
CA ASP A 29 0.07 -0.33 -15.29
C ASP A 29 1.21 0.38 -14.55
N PRO A 30 2.29 -0.35 -14.21
CA PRO A 30 3.54 0.25 -13.74
C PRO A 30 4.05 1.28 -14.76
N ILE A 31 4.45 2.47 -14.30
CA ILE A 31 4.92 3.53 -15.21
C ILE A 31 6.44 3.52 -15.41
N ASN A 32 7.17 2.72 -14.62
CA ASN A 32 8.62 2.58 -14.71
C ASN A 32 9.05 1.18 -14.27
N GLU A 33 10.29 0.81 -14.59
CA GLU A 33 10.86 -0.52 -14.32
C GLU A 33 11.02 -0.85 -12.83
N TYR A 34 10.96 0.15 -11.95
CA TYR A 34 11.12 -0.03 -10.51
C TYR A 34 9.79 -0.31 -9.81
N GLU A 35 8.67 0.00 -10.46
CA GLU A 35 7.32 -0.28 -9.94
C GLU A 35 7.02 -1.78 -10.05
N LEU A 36 6.62 -2.36 -8.92
CA LEU A 36 6.15 -3.73 -8.82
C LEU A 36 4.63 -3.81 -8.97
N LEU A 37 3.92 -2.82 -8.42
CA LEU A 37 2.46 -2.77 -8.43
C LEU A 37 1.99 -1.33 -8.30
N ARG A 38 0.94 -0.99 -9.04
CA ARG A 38 0.28 0.31 -8.98
C ARG A 38 -1.23 0.12 -8.87
N VAL A 39 -1.83 0.82 -7.92
CA VAL A 39 -3.28 0.85 -7.70
C VAL A 39 -3.74 2.29 -7.86
N LYS A 40 -4.78 2.47 -8.66
CA LYS A 40 -5.42 3.76 -8.87
C LYS A 40 -6.91 3.52 -9.02
N ASP A 41 -7.63 3.71 -7.92
CA ASP A 41 -9.04 3.37 -7.77
C ASP A 41 -9.72 4.51 -7.01
N GLY A 42 -10.43 5.39 -7.73
CA GLY A 42 -11.04 6.59 -7.15
C GLY A 42 -10.06 7.46 -6.34
N THR A 43 -10.28 7.51 -5.01
CA THR A 43 -9.48 8.25 -4.03
C THR A 43 -8.22 7.50 -3.58
N ILE A 44 -8.07 6.23 -3.94
CA ILE A 44 -6.92 5.40 -3.60
C ILE A 44 -5.84 5.56 -4.66
N SER A 45 -4.63 5.89 -4.22
CA SER A 45 -3.45 5.86 -5.07
C SER A 45 -2.29 5.29 -4.28
N ILE A 46 -1.84 4.10 -4.71
CA ILE A 46 -0.77 3.33 -4.06
C ILE A 46 0.20 2.85 -5.13
N THR A 47 1.49 3.01 -4.87
CA THR A 47 2.58 2.50 -5.70
C THR A 47 3.54 1.70 -4.82
N LEU A 48 3.74 0.43 -5.15
CA LEU A 48 4.73 -0.43 -4.52
C LEU A 48 5.91 -0.60 -5.49
N TYR A 49 7.11 -0.32 -5.01
CA TYR A 49 8.36 -0.51 -5.72
C TYR A 49 8.97 -1.87 -5.40
N LYS A 50 9.79 -2.39 -6.32
CA LYS A 50 10.55 -3.65 -6.16
C LYS A 50 11.44 -3.68 -4.91
N SER A 51 11.83 -2.52 -4.38
CA SER A 51 12.59 -2.38 -3.14
C SER A 51 11.79 -2.60 -1.86
N GLY A 52 10.47 -2.81 -1.96
CA GLY A 52 9.56 -2.85 -0.81
C GLY A 52 9.09 -1.47 -0.34
N LYS A 53 9.56 -0.38 -0.97
CA LYS A 53 9.00 0.96 -0.72
C LYS A 53 7.57 1.03 -1.24
N LEU A 54 6.64 1.42 -0.39
CA LEU A 54 5.26 1.71 -0.72
C LEU A 54 5.00 3.21 -0.57
N VAL A 55 4.40 3.83 -1.58
CA VAL A 55 3.99 5.23 -1.60
C VAL A 55 2.48 5.31 -1.74
N HIS A 56 1.82 6.15 -0.96
CA HIS A 56 0.39 6.40 -1.07
C HIS A 56 0.03 7.89 -0.94
N ASN A 57 -1.10 8.30 -1.51
CA ASN A 57 -1.53 9.71 -1.55
C ASN A 57 -2.06 10.28 -0.21
N GLY A 58 -2.15 9.44 0.83
CA GLY A 58 -2.63 9.83 2.16
C GLY A 58 -4.12 10.12 2.27
N SER A 59 -4.95 9.68 1.31
CA SER A 59 -6.41 9.63 1.48
C SER A 59 -6.78 8.67 2.61
N ASP A 60 -7.96 8.86 3.22
CA ASP A 60 -8.40 7.96 4.30
C ASP A 60 -8.61 6.53 3.80
N ASP A 61 -9.12 6.37 2.57
CA ASP A 61 -9.21 5.06 1.91
C ASP A 61 -7.83 4.42 1.73
N SER A 62 -6.83 5.20 1.29
CA SER A 62 -5.46 4.66 1.17
C SER A 62 -4.90 4.27 2.53
N LYS A 63 -5.14 5.05 3.60
CA LYS A 63 -4.71 4.69 4.95
C LYS A 63 -5.40 3.42 5.44
N MET A 64 -6.66 3.19 5.10
CA MET A 64 -7.36 1.95 5.42
C MET A 64 -6.69 0.75 4.75
N VAL A 65 -6.29 0.88 3.47
CA VAL A 65 -5.50 -0.16 2.79
C VAL A 65 -4.18 -0.40 3.54
N ILE A 66 -3.42 0.66 3.86
CA ILE A 66 -2.14 0.51 4.55
C ILE A 66 -2.32 -0.18 5.91
N ASN A 67 -3.28 0.26 6.71
CA ASN A 67 -3.54 -0.33 8.03
C ASN A 67 -3.98 -1.80 7.96
N ALA A 68 -4.62 -2.22 6.87
CA ALA A 68 -5.07 -3.60 6.70
C ALA A 68 -3.96 -4.55 6.25
N ILE A 69 -2.87 -4.04 5.66
CA ILE A 69 -1.78 -4.87 5.13
C ILE A 69 -0.59 -4.96 6.08
N LEU A 70 -0.43 -3.95 6.95
CA LEU A 70 0.65 -3.89 7.93
C LEU A 70 0.45 -4.99 8.96
N GLU A 71 1.45 -5.85 9.11
CA GLU A 71 1.52 -6.75 10.26
C GLU A 71 1.92 -5.93 11.47
N ARG A 72 0.92 -5.30 12.10
CA ARG A 72 1.12 -4.73 13.42
C ARG A 72 1.14 -5.89 14.41
N GLU A 73 2.32 -6.26 14.90
CA GLU A 73 2.37 -6.46 16.36
C GLU A 73 1.83 -5.15 16.95
N GLU A 74 0.81 -5.23 17.80
CA GLU A 74 0.36 -4.09 18.60
C GLU A 74 1.51 -3.61 19.49
N ILE A 75 2.49 -2.92 18.91
CA ILE A 75 3.32 -2.03 19.70
C ILE A 75 2.53 -0.73 19.78
N SER A 76 1.58 -0.75 20.72
CA SER A 76 1.15 0.45 21.41
C SER A 76 2.40 1.04 22.03
N ASN A 77 3.12 1.88 21.29
CA ASN A 77 4.00 2.86 21.91
C ASN A 77 3.09 3.92 22.53
N HIS A 78 2.51 3.53 23.67
CA HIS A 78 2.19 4.46 24.71
C HIS A 78 3.50 4.81 25.41
N ILE A 79 3.67 6.11 25.64
CA ILE A 79 4.70 6.79 26.45
C ILE A 79 5.97 7.18 25.67
#